data_AF-A0A2K4FU39-F1
#
_entry.id   AF-A0A2K4FU39-F1
#
_cell.length_a   1.000
_cell.length_b   1.000
_cell.length_c   1.000
_cell.angle_alpha   90.00
_cell.angle_beta   90.00
_cell.angle_gamma   90.00
#
_symmetry.space_group_name_H-M   'P 1'
#
loop_
_entity.id
_entity.type
_entity.pdbx_description
1 polymer ?
#
loop_
_entity_poly.entity_id
_entity_poly.type
_entity_poly.pdbx_seq_one_letter_code
_entity_poly.pdbx_strand_id
1 'polypeptide(L)' 'MMDAHVTWLKKHYASGLFVASGRQVPRKGGVILARSGDREGLEAVLARDPFLQGGVARTDVIEFIPSMTALSVEVLRGY' A
#
# COMPACT_ATOMS: atom_id res chain seq x y z
N MET A 1 13.68 12.02 4.01
CA MET A 1 12.35 11.73 3.43
C MET A 1 12.30 10.30 2.87
N MET A 2 13.23 9.90 1.99
CA MET A 2 13.29 8.54 1.45
C MET A 2 13.47 7.46 2.53
N ASP A 3 14.44 7.61 3.45
CA ASP A 3 14.68 6.60 4.50
C ASP A 3 13.49 6.43 5.45
N ALA A 4 12.81 7.53 5.77
CA ALA A 4 11.59 7.51 6.57
C ALA A 4 10.46 6.77 5.83
N HIS A 5 10.29 7.03 4.53
CA HIS A 5 9.31 6.33 3.70
C HIS A 5 9.61 4.83 3.62
N VAL A 6 10.89 4.45 3.43
CA VAL A 6 11.31 3.04 3.43
C VAL A 6 11.06 2.38 4.79
N THR A 7 11.31 3.09 5.89
CA THR A 7 11.03 2.58 7.24
C THR A 7 9.54 2.37 7.47
N TRP A 8 8.70 3.32 7.02
CA TRP A 8 7.25 3.20 7.04
C TRP A 8 6.77 1.99 6.22
N LEU A 9 7.27 1.80 4.99
CA LEU A 9 6.99 0.62 4.18
C LEU A 9 7.34 -0.67 4.91
N LYS A 10 8.57 -0.78 5.45
CA LYS A 10 9.04 -1.98 6.18
C LYS A 10 8.14 -2.34 7.36
N LYS A 11 7.69 -1.35 8.12
CA LYS A 11 6.74 -1.56 9.23
C LYS A 11 5.45 -2.21 8.74
N HIS A 12 4.90 -1.75 7.62
CA HIS A 12 3.63 -2.25 7.10
C HIS A 12 3.76 -3.59 6.38
N TYR A 13 4.91 -3.87 5.76
CA TYR A 13 5.27 -5.22 5.33
C TYR A 13 5.33 -6.19 6.51
N ALA A 14 5.99 -5.82 7.61
CA ALA A 14 6.09 -6.67 8.80
C ALA A 14 4.72 -6.96 9.42
N SER A 15 3.76 -6.04 9.32
CA SER A 15 2.38 -6.25 9.78
C SER A 15 1.52 -7.11 8.84
N GLY A 16 1.98 -7.40 7.62
CA GLY A 16 1.19 -8.07 6.59
C GLY A 16 0.17 -7.17 5.88
N LEU A 17 0.07 -5.89 6.25
CA LEU A 17 -0.79 -4.91 5.59
C LEU A 17 -0.36 -4.64 4.15
N PHE A 18 0.94 -4.46 3.90
CA PHE A 18 1.46 -4.28 2.54
C PHE A 18 1.98 -5.60 1.99
N VAL A 19 1.62 -5.89 0.74
CA VAL A 19 1.91 -7.15 0.06
C VAL A 19 2.91 -6.95 -1.06
N ALA A 20 2.79 -5.86 -1.81
CA ALA A 20 3.74 -5.48 -2.83
C ALA A 20 3.77 -3.96 -3.01
N SER A 21 4.89 -3.41 -3.48
CA SER A 21 5.00 -2.01 -3.82
C SER A 21 6.09 -1.78 -4.85
N GLY A 22 5.92 -0.80 -5.72
CA GLY A 22 6.91 -0.50 -6.74
C GLY A 22 6.66 0.80 -7.48
N ARG A 23 7.60 1.16 -8.35
CA ARG A 23 7.43 2.30 -9.26
C ARG A 23 6.49 1.92 -10.40
N GLN A 24 5.66 2.87 -10.81
CA GLN A 24 4.96 2.79 -12.10
C GLN A 24 5.98 2.86 -13.26
N VAL A 25 5.63 2.28 -14.40
CA VAL A 25 6.42 2.36 -15.65
C VAL A 25 5.48 2.84 -16.77
N PRO A 26 5.68 4.06 -17.31
CA PRO A 26 6.72 5.05 -16.99
C PRO A 26 6.58 5.62 -15.57
N ARG A 27 7.67 6.20 -15.03
CA ARG A 27 7.75 6.66 -13.62
C ARG A 27 6.91 7.92 -13.39
N LYS A 28 5.62 7.72 -13.20
CA LYS A 28 4.64 8.75 -12.80
C LYS A 28 4.32 8.73 -11.31
N GLY A 29 4.63 7.63 -10.62
CA GLY A 29 4.36 7.46 -9.21
C GLY A 29 4.79 6.09 -8.70
N GLY A 30 4.17 5.67 -7.60
CA GLY A 30 4.27 4.32 -7.04
C GLY A 30 2.93 3.60 -7.06
N VAL A 31 2.97 2.30 -6.80
CA VAL A 31 1.80 1.46 -6.49
C VAL A 31 2.13 0.71 -5.22
N ILE A 32 1.15 0.57 -4.34
CA ILE A 32 1.18 -0.31 -3.18
C ILE A 32 -0.05 -1.21 -3.30
N LEU A 33 0.15 -2.52 -3.24
CA LEU A 33 -0.90 -3.50 -3.03
C LEU A 33 -0.99 -3.77 -1.53
N ALA A 34 -2.15 -3.45 -0.95
CA ALA A 34 -2.43 -3.61 0.47
C ALA A 34 -3.56 -4.61 0.70
N ARG A 35 -3.42 -5.38 1.77
CA ARG A 35 -4.42 -6.27 2.33
C ARG A 35 -5.06 -5.57 3.53
N SER A 36 -5.96 -4.63 3.28
CA SER A 36 -6.70 -3.91 4.32
C SER A 36 -8.14 -4.44 4.42
N GLY A 37 -8.64 -4.61 5.64
CA GLY A 37 -10.04 -4.97 5.86
C GLY A 37 -10.97 -3.76 5.88
N ASP A 38 -10.44 -2.55 6.09
CA ASP A 38 -11.22 -1.33 6.18
C ASP A 38 -10.51 -0.16 5.46
N ARG A 39 -11.31 0.68 4.78
CA ARG A 39 -10.82 1.80 3.98
C ARG A 39 -10.31 2.94 4.84
N GLU A 40 -11.01 3.28 5.91
CA GLU A 40 -10.65 4.40 6.80
C GLU A 40 -9.31 4.18 7.52
N GLY A 41 -9.06 2.96 7.97
CA GLY A 41 -7.84 2.51 8.61
C GLY A 41 -6.68 2.47 7.63
N LEU A 42 -6.91 2.06 6.38
CA LEU A 42 -5.91 2.21 5.32
C LEU A 42 -5.58 3.69 5.09
N GLU A 43 -6.58 4.55 4.96
CA GLU A 43 -6.38 5.99 4.78
C GLU A 43 -5.60 6.61 5.96
N ALA A 44 -5.90 6.21 7.20
CA ALA A 44 -5.16 6.65 8.38
C ALA A 44 -3.70 6.18 8.39
N VAL A 45 -3.41 5.00 7.83
CA VAL A 45 -2.04 4.51 7.62
C VAL A 45 -1.34 5.32 6.53
N LEU A 46 -2.00 5.56 5.40
CA LEU A 46 -1.45 6.32 4.27
C LEU A 46 -1.17 7.78 4.65
N ALA A 47 -2.02 8.41 5.45
CA ALA A 47 -1.82 9.77 5.97
C ALA A 47 -0.52 9.94 6.79
N ARG A 48 0.10 8.83 7.23
CA ARG A 48 1.38 8.81 7.95
C ARG A 48 2.58 8.54 7.04
N ASP A 49 2.38 8.38 5.74
CA ASP A 49 3.49 8.29 4.78
C ASP A 49 4.27 9.63 4.78
N PRO A 50 5.60 9.62 5.02
CA PRO A 50 6.44 10.81 4.93
C PRO A 50 6.34 11.56 3.60
N PHE A 51 5.99 10.90 2.50
CA PHE A 51 5.75 11.58 1.21
C PHE A 51 4.45 12.36 1.18
N LEU A 52 3.39 11.85 1.81
CA LEU A 52 2.11 12.56 1.91
C LEU A 52 2.23 13.72 2.89
N GLN A 53 2.83 13.48 4.06
CA GLN A 53 3.07 14.52 5.06
C GLN A 53 3.99 15.64 4.54
N GLY A 54 4.95 15.28 3.70
CA GLY A 54 5.83 16.24 3.02
C GLY A 54 5.19 16.96 1.82
N GLY A 55 3.95 16.64 1.45
CA GLY A 55 3.26 17.24 0.31
C GLY A 55 3.85 16.90 -1.06
N VAL A 56 4.72 15.89 -1.14
CA VAL A 56 5.41 15.49 -2.39
C VAL A 56 4.71 14.36 -3.13
N ALA A 57 3.66 13.78 -2.53
CA ALA A 57 2.85 12.73 -3.14
C ALA A 57 1.37 12.93 -2.83
N ARG A 58 0.52 12.35 -3.70
CA ARG A 58 -0.90 12.14 -3.48
C ARG A 58 -1.18 10.65 -3.57
N THR A 59 -2.19 10.19 -2.85
CA THR A 59 -2.65 8.80 -2.89
C THR A 59 -4.07 8.73 -3.42
N ASP A 60 -4.25 7.89 -4.42
CA ASP A 60 -5.56 7.44 -4.88
C ASP A 60 -5.76 5.99 -4.41
N VAL A 61 -6.86 5.73 -3.71
CA VAL A 61 -7.17 4.39 -3.19
C VAL A 61 -8.23 3.75 -4.08
N ILE A 62 -7.89 2.60 -4.67
CA ILE A 62 -8.82 1.77 -5.43
C ILE A 62 -9.07 0.51 -4.60
N GLU A 63 -10.29 0.39 -4.07
CA GLU A 63 -10.73 -0.81 -3.37
C GLU A 63 -11.27 -1.83 -4.37
N PHE A 64 -10.92 -3.09 -4.19
CA PHE A 64 -11.44 -4.18 -5.00
C PHE A 64 -11.39 -5.49 -4.21
N ILE A 65 -12.30 -6.41 -4.54
CA ILE A 65 -12.39 -7.74 -3.94
C ILE A 65 -11.86 -8.77 -4.95
N PRO A 66 -10.72 -9.44 -4.70
CA PRO A 66 -10.20 -10.45 -5.62
C PRO A 66 -11.13 -11.67 -5.71
N SER A 67 -11.77 -11.89 -6.86
CA SER A 67 -12.60 -13.07 -7.11
C SER A 67 -11.78 -14.32 -7.50
N MET A 68 -10.58 -14.10 -8.05
CA MET A 68 -9.64 -15.14 -8.43
C MET A 68 -8.22 -14.75 -8.00
N THR A 69 -7.48 -15.74 -7.54
CA THR A 69 -6.07 -15.60 -7.12
C THR A 69 -5.30 -16.85 -7.54
N ALA A 70 -4.01 -16.70 -7.79
CA ALA A 70 -3.09 -17.83 -7.78
C ALA A 70 -2.91 -18.35 -6.34
N LEU A 71 -2.50 -19.62 -6.19
CA LEU A 71 -2.27 -20.24 -4.88
C LEU A 71 -1.27 -19.46 -4.02
N SER A 72 -0.22 -18.92 -4.65
CA SER A 72 0.82 -18.14 -3.97
C SER A 72 0.33 -16.84 -3.34
N VAL A 73 -0.86 -16.36 -3.71
CA VAL A 73 -1.47 -15.12 -3.20
C VAL A 73 -2.91 -15.34 -2.73
N GLU A 74 -3.25 -16.58 -2.37
CA GLU A 74 -4.57 -16.94 -1.84
C GLU A 74 -4.94 -16.13 -0.58
N VAL A 75 -3.94 -15.66 0.16
CA VAL A 75 -4.10 -14.73 1.29
C VAL A 75 -4.86 -13.45 0.93
N LEU A 76 -4.91 -13.05 -0.35
CA LEU A 76 -5.67 -11.88 -0.81
C LEU A 76 -7.16 -12.16 -1.03
N ARG A 77 -7.61 -13.43 -1.03
CA ARG A 77 -9.05 -13.75 -1.13
C ARG A 77 -9.75 -13.46 0.19
N GLY A 78 -10.95 -12.91 0.09
CA GLY A 78 -11.88 -12.79 1.21
C GLY A 78 -11.42 -11.76 2.24
N TYR A 79 -11.80 -10.52 2.00
CA TYR A 79 -12.25 -9.59 3.04
C TYR A 79 -13.68 -9.20 2.71
#